data_AF-A0A5D0WRQ5-F1
#
_entry.id   AF-A0A5D0WRQ5-F1
#
_cell.length_a   1.000
_cell.length_b   1.000
_cell.length_c   1.000
_cell.angle_alpha   90.00
_cell.angle_beta   90.00
_cell.angle_gamma   90.00
#
_symmetry.space_group_name_H-M   'P 1'
#
loop_
_entity.id
_entity.type
_entity.pdbx_description
1 polymer ?
#
loop_
_entity_poly.entity_id
_entity_poly.type
_entity_poly.pdbx_seq_one_letter_code
_entity_poly.pdbx_strand_id
1 'polypeptide(L)'
;MPAFRVRHLLTGVVALALSAAAPACAATFPPQSPSRKSSMPRSRLSNMSNRSRGMALPDRQNDRAPRTLALRIAQSGTPITPTLLAHHNLCMVARTKGAYAARAGTDTLNPVAQQTEVEHISLWSRQEPTEHPAKDLWLGRFTAMLDEAGVTLMSGSDAGILTNIPSPSLHDELALMVRGGMAPVRALRASTTNTAKVLDTKQASGCFSQGSHADIILSPCAPSETIRCSREIEAVIACGHFHDRLALDRAPRKRRACQQLAELAQPYGWNGRARHAARSLHSGDVNRPE
;
A
#
# COMPACT_ATOMS: atom_id res chain seq x y z
N MET A 1 -40.10 23.15 -5.76
CA MET A 1 -40.47 21.76 -6.12
C MET A 1 -40.82 21.73 -7.59
N PRO A 2 -40.18 20.86 -8.38
CA PRO A 2 -40.97 19.79 -8.98
C PRO A 2 -40.31 18.42 -8.84
N ALA A 3 -41.17 17.41 -8.78
CA ALA A 3 -40.85 16.00 -8.64
C ALA A 3 -40.20 15.44 -9.93
N PHE A 4 -39.05 14.77 -9.79
CA PHE A 4 -38.52 13.91 -10.85
C PHE A 4 -38.86 12.46 -10.52
N ARG A 5 -39.74 11.89 -11.36
CA ARG A 5 -40.16 10.49 -11.33
C ARG A 5 -39.02 9.59 -11.81
N VAL A 6 -38.71 8.58 -11.03
CA VAL A 6 -37.84 7.44 -11.38
C VAL A 6 -38.53 6.61 -12.48
N ARG A 7 -37.86 6.41 -13.61
CA ARG A 7 -38.14 5.33 -14.55
C ARG A 7 -36.88 4.50 -14.74
N HIS A 8 -37.04 3.22 -14.47
CA HIS A 8 -36.06 2.15 -14.58
C HIS A 8 -35.36 2.11 -15.95
N LEU A 9 -34.03 1.99 -15.92
CA LEU A 9 -33.26 1.29 -16.94
C LEU A 9 -32.24 0.40 -16.22
N LEU A 10 -32.57 -0.90 -16.24
CA LEU A 10 -31.79 -2.02 -15.77
C LEU A 10 -30.58 -2.23 -16.69
N THR A 11 -29.37 -2.20 -16.15
CA THR A 11 -28.30 -3.12 -16.53
C THR A 11 -27.18 -3.11 -15.49
N GLY A 12 -26.99 -4.26 -14.81
CA GLY A 12 -25.66 -4.68 -14.32
C GLY A 12 -25.23 -4.35 -12.89
N VAL A 13 -26.09 -4.45 -11.87
CA VAL A 13 -25.62 -4.56 -10.47
C VAL A 13 -25.41 -6.04 -10.15
N VAL A 14 -24.15 -6.50 -10.17
CA VAL A 14 -23.80 -7.83 -9.67
C VAL A 14 -23.32 -7.70 -8.23
N ALA A 15 -24.26 -7.85 -7.30
CA ALA A 15 -23.98 -8.12 -5.90
C ALA A 15 -24.12 -9.63 -5.68
N LEU A 16 -23.00 -10.34 -5.49
CA LEU A 16 -23.04 -11.75 -5.09
C LEU A 16 -22.80 -11.84 -3.58
N ALA A 17 -23.89 -11.98 -2.84
CA ALA A 17 -23.90 -12.44 -1.46
C ALA A 17 -24.04 -13.96 -1.46
N LEU A 18 -23.16 -14.66 -0.74
CA LEU A 18 -23.44 -16.03 -0.29
C LEU A 18 -23.26 -16.11 1.23
N SER A 19 -24.37 -16.49 1.86
CA SER A 19 -24.55 -16.83 3.26
C SER A 19 -24.11 -18.26 3.52
N ALA A 20 -23.42 -18.51 4.66
CA ALA A 20 -23.83 -19.45 5.71
C ALA A 20 -22.65 -20.00 6.55
N ALA A 21 -22.96 -20.23 7.83
CA ALA A 21 -22.27 -21.06 8.84
C ALA A 21 -21.12 -20.43 9.65
N ALA A 22 -21.49 -19.93 10.83
CA ALA A 22 -20.60 -19.81 12.00
C ALA A 22 -20.30 -21.21 12.59
N PRO A 23 -19.19 -21.35 13.33
CA PRO A 23 -19.38 -21.66 14.75
C PRO A 23 -18.51 -20.79 15.67
N ALA A 24 -19.03 -20.61 16.89
CA ALA A 24 -18.33 -20.09 18.04
C ALA A 24 -17.23 -21.07 18.49
N CYS A 25 -16.08 -20.56 18.92
CA CYS A 25 -15.30 -21.24 19.96
C CYS A 25 -14.36 -20.25 20.66
N ALA A 26 -14.54 -20.15 21.98
CA ALA A 26 -13.66 -19.45 22.89
C ALA A 26 -12.29 -20.13 22.96
N ALA A 27 -11.22 -19.34 23.00
CA ALA A 27 -9.91 -19.81 23.43
C ALA A 27 -9.21 -18.71 24.23
N THR A 28 -9.08 -18.96 25.52
CA THR A 28 -8.36 -18.20 26.54
C THR A 28 -6.85 -18.29 26.26
N PHE A 29 -6.16 -17.15 26.13
CA PHE A 29 -4.70 -17.11 26.07
C PHE A 29 -4.10 -17.07 27.49
N PRO A 30 -3.10 -17.92 27.83
CA PRO A 30 -2.30 -17.73 29.04
C PRO A 30 -1.23 -16.64 28.82
N PRO A 31 -0.80 -15.93 29.88
CA PRO A 31 0.18 -14.85 29.75
C PRO A 31 1.60 -15.37 29.47
N GLN A 32 2.29 -14.71 28.55
CA GLN A 32 3.70 -14.97 28.21
C GLN A 32 4.64 -14.50 29.34
N SER A 33 5.60 -15.35 29.71
CA SER A 33 6.71 -14.99 30.59
C SER A 33 7.90 -14.40 29.78
N PRO A 34 8.66 -13.45 30.33
CA PRO A 34 9.70 -12.75 29.56
C PRO A 34 10.98 -13.61 29.41
N SER A 35 11.42 -13.80 28.16
CA SER A 35 12.64 -14.54 27.82
C SER A 35 13.92 -13.75 28.18
N ARG A 36 14.78 -14.37 28.99
CA ARG A 36 16.13 -13.94 29.37
C ARG A 36 17.06 -13.88 28.14
N LYS A 37 17.73 -12.74 27.91
CA LYS A 37 18.80 -12.60 26.93
C LYS A 37 20.04 -13.37 27.41
N SER A 38 20.45 -14.40 26.68
CA SER A 38 21.71 -15.12 26.88
C SER A 38 22.79 -14.54 25.94
N SER A 39 23.85 -13.99 26.53
CA SER A 39 25.03 -13.46 25.85
C SER A 39 26.01 -14.59 25.53
N MET A 40 26.40 -14.76 24.26
CA MET A 40 27.51 -15.63 23.86
C MET A 40 28.78 -14.82 23.50
N PRO A 41 29.99 -15.39 23.71
CA PRO A 41 31.25 -14.64 23.68
C PRO A 41 31.82 -14.49 22.28
N ARG A 42 32.49 -13.34 22.06
CA ARG A 42 33.23 -13.00 20.85
C ARG A 42 34.60 -13.70 20.84
N SER A 43 34.76 -14.75 20.04
CA SER A 43 36.08 -15.14 19.51
C SER A 43 35.97 -16.17 18.39
N ARG A 44 35.90 -15.69 17.14
CA ARG A 44 36.42 -16.34 15.91
C ARG A 44 36.07 -15.45 14.72
N LEU A 45 36.87 -14.42 14.50
CA LEU A 45 36.91 -13.69 13.23
C LEU A 45 38.34 -13.79 12.73
N SER A 46 38.58 -14.75 11.85
CA SER A 46 39.74 -14.76 10.97
C SER A 46 39.27 -15.06 9.54
N ASN A 47 39.59 -14.13 8.65
CA ASN A 47 39.67 -14.23 7.21
C ASN A 47 38.47 -14.75 6.41
N MET A 48 37.60 -13.83 5.97
CA MET A 48 36.98 -13.94 4.65
C MET A 48 37.03 -12.59 3.94
N SER A 49 37.74 -12.57 2.82
CA SER A 49 37.91 -11.42 1.94
C SER A 49 36.58 -10.81 1.51
N ASN A 50 36.54 -9.49 1.53
CA ASN A 50 35.47 -8.63 1.07
C ASN A 50 35.27 -8.77 -0.46
N ARG A 51 34.46 -9.75 -0.90
CA ARG A 51 33.85 -9.74 -2.24
C ARG A 51 32.39 -9.32 -2.08
N SER A 52 32.10 -8.09 -2.50
CA SER A 52 30.85 -7.66 -3.15
C SER A 52 29.66 -8.60 -2.97
N ARG A 53 29.06 -8.62 -1.77
CA ARG A 53 27.69 -9.12 -1.60
C ARG A 53 26.72 -8.01 -2.00
N GLY A 54 26.66 -7.74 -3.30
CA GLY A 54 25.36 -7.44 -3.88
C GLY A 54 24.48 -8.65 -3.57
N MET A 55 23.30 -8.43 -3.01
CA MET A 55 22.34 -9.48 -2.65
C MET A 55 22.17 -10.45 -3.82
N ALA A 56 22.88 -11.58 -3.77
CA ALA A 56 22.84 -12.58 -4.83
C ALA A 56 21.39 -13.03 -4.94
N LEU A 57 20.76 -12.72 -6.08
CA LEU A 57 19.43 -13.20 -6.39
C LEU A 57 19.48 -14.74 -6.26
N PRO A 58 18.56 -15.37 -5.50
CA PRO A 58 18.54 -16.82 -5.38
C PRO A 58 18.45 -17.44 -6.77
N ASP A 59 19.06 -18.62 -6.90
CA ASP A 59 19.14 -19.39 -8.14
C ASP A 59 17.78 -19.39 -8.86
N ARG A 60 17.74 -18.69 -10.00
CA ARG A 60 16.50 -18.30 -10.71
C ARG A 60 15.69 -19.49 -11.23
N GLN A 61 16.26 -20.69 -11.17
CA GLN A 61 15.64 -21.93 -11.63
C GLN A 61 15.13 -22.82 -10.48
N ASN A 62 15.36 -22.44 -9.22
CA ASN A 62 14.99 -23.26 -8.07
C ASN A 62 14.03 -22.55 -7.11
N ASP A 63 12.74 -22.72 -7.36
CA ASP A 63 11.66 -22.20 -6.51
C ASP A 63 11.57 -22.91 -5.14
N ARG A 64 12.32 -23.99 -4.90
CA ARG A 64 12.22 -24.77 -3.66
C ARG A 64 12.51 -23.93 -2.42
N ALA A 65 13.61 -23.19 -2.43
CA ALA A 65 14.01 -22.34 -1.30
C ALA A 65 12.99 -21.23 -1.00
N PRO A 66 12.56 -20.38 -1.97
CA PRO A 66 11.55 -19.35 -1.71
C PRO A 66 10.19 -19.94 -1.30
N ARG A 67 9.75 -21.06 -1.90
CA ARG A 67 8.50 -21.73 -1.47
C ARG A 67 8.59 -22.28 -0.04
N THR A 68 9.74 -22.85 0.34
CA THR A 68 9.98 -23.29 1.73
C THR A 68 9.92 -22.11 2.70
N LEU A 69 10.50 -20.97 2.33
CA LEU A 69 10.42 -19.75 3.14
C LEU A 69 8.98 -19.23 3.25
N ALA A 70 8.23 -19.23 2.15
CA ALA A 70 6.82 -18.80 2.14
C ALA A 70 5.95 -19.62 3.10
N LEU A 71 6.12 -20.94 3.12
CA LEU A 71 5.43 -21.81 4.08
C LEU A 71 5.78 -21.49 5.53
N ARG A 72 7.05 -21.19 5.82
CA ARG A 72 7.47 -20.81 7.18
C ARG A 72 6.87 -19.47 7.62
N ILE A 73 6.76 -18.51 6.70
CA ILE A 73 6.11 -17.21 6.97
C ILE A 73 4.60 -17.42 7.20
N ALA A 74 3.96 -18.27 6.41
CA ALA A 74 2.55 -18.59 6.60
C ALA A 74 2.31 -19.20 7.99
N GLN A 75 3.18 -20.13 8.43
CA GLN A 75 3.12 -20.75 9.75
C GLN A 75 3.33 -19.76 10.90
N SER A 76 4.08 -18.67 10.70
CA SER A 76 4.27 -17.65 11.75
C SER A 76 3.05 -16.75 11.92
N GLY A 77 2.10 -16.76 10.96
CA GLY A 77 0.94 -15.88 10.96
C GLY A 77 1.29 -14.40 10.76
N THR A 78 2.54 -14.09 10.37
CA THR A 78 3.00 -12.71 10.21
C THR A 78 2.47 -12.15 8.89
N PRO A 79 1.69 -11.04 8.92
CA PRO A 79 1.25 -10.41 7.70
C PRO A 79 2.43 -9.73 6.98
N ILE A 80 2.40 -9.71 5.65
CA ILE A 80 3.46 -9.15 4.83
C ILE A 80 2.90 -8.08 3.89
N THR A 81 3.61 -6.94 3.83
CA THR A 81 3.41 -5.90 2.83
C THR A 81 4.63 -5.93 1.89
N PRO A 82 4.46 -6.28 0.60
CA PRO A 82 5.60 -6.48 -0.28
C PRO A 82 6.19 -5.15 -0.80
N THR A 83 5.37 -4.10 -0.93
CA THR A 83 5.77 -2.77 -1.41
C THR A 83 6.61 -2.84 -2.69
N LEU A 84 6.14 -3.62 -3.65
CA LEU A 84 6.83 -3.89 -4.92
C LEU A 84 7.12 -2.60 -5.69
N LEU A 85 6.19 -1.65 -5.65
CA LEU A 85 6.29 -0.38 -6.34
C LEU A 85 7.52 0.42 -5.93
N ALA A 86 7.85 0.46 -4.64
CA ALA A 86 8.99 1.25 -4.17
C ALA A 86 10.28 0.78 -4.85
N HIS A 87 10.50 -0.54 -4.91
CA HIS A 87 11.64 -1.08 -5.63
C HIS A 87 11.54 -0.85 -7.14
N HIS A 88 10.36 -1.09 -7.72
CA HIS A 88 10.14 -0.90 -9.15
C HIS A 88 10.46 0.53 -9.61
N ASN A 89 10.02 1.53 -8.84
CA ASN A 89 10.28 2.93 -9.15
C ASN A 89 11.76 3.29 -9.03
N LEU A 90 12.50 2.71 -8.08
CA LEU A 90 13.96 2.86 -7.99
C LEU A 90 14.67 2.27 -9.21
N CYS A 91 14.23 1.09 -9.67
CA CYS A 91 14.70 0.47 -10.90
C CYS A 91 14.43 1.36 -12.13
N MET A 92 13.27 2.03 -12.17
CA MET A 92 12.94 2.99 -13.22
C MET A 92 13.81 4.25 -13.17
N VAL A 93 14.14 4.77 -11.97
CA VAL A 93 15.11 5.87 -11.81
C VAL A 93 16.48 5.47 -12.36
N ALA A 94 16.98 4.29 -12.02
CA ALA A 94 18.26 3.78 -12.53
C ALA A 94 18.23 3.62 -14.06
N ARG A 95 17.19 2.98 -14.60
CA ARG A 95 17.02 2.74 -16.04
C ARG A 95 16.96 4.02 -16.86
N THR A 96 16.33 5.06 -16.32
CA THR A 96 16.15 6.35 -16.99
C THR A 96 17.23 7.37 -16.63
N LYS A 97 18.27 6.95 -15.90
CA LYS A 97 19.36 7.80 -15.40
C LYS A 97 18.82 9.08 -14.72
N GLY A 98 17.78 8.92 -13.90
CA GLY A 98 17.16 9.97 -13.10
C GLY A 98 15.89 10.59 -13.67
N ALA A 99 15.62 10.48 -14.98
CA ALA A 99 14.50 11.19 -15.60
C ALA A 99 13.12 10.77 -15.04
N TYR A 100 12.98 9.52 -14.59
CA TYR A 100 11.74 9.02 -13.98
C TYR A 100 11.33 9.74 -12.68
N ALA A 101 12.28 10.35 -11.98
CA ALA A 101 12.00 11.13 -10.76
C ALA A 101 11.30 12.47 -11.06
N ALA A 102 11.39 12.96 -12.29
CA ALA A 102 10.78 14.22 -12.73
C ALA A 102 9.52 14.01 -13.59
N ARG A 103 8.90 12.82 -13.55
CA ARG A 103 7.73 12.49 -14.36
C ARG A 103 6.46 13.22 -13.88
N ALA A 104 5.46 13.29 -14.76
CA ALA A 104 4.16 13.89 -14.43
C ALA A 104 3.56 13.31 -13.13
N GLY A 105 3.07 14.19 -12.25
CA GLY A 105 2.49 13.85 -10.95
C GLY A 105 3.46 13.92 -9.77
N THR A 106 4.78 13.94 -9.98
CA THR A 106 5.74 14.15 -8.87
C THR A 106 5.68 15.58 -8.30
N ASP A 107 5.08 16.52 -9.02
CA ASP A 107 4.75 17.88 -8.56
C ASP A 107 3.75 17.92 -7.38
N THR A 108 3.05 16.81 -7.14
CA THR A 108 2.17 16.63 -5.97
C THR A 108 2.89 16.15 -4.72
N LEU A 109 4.14 15.73 -4.83
CA LEU A 109 4.95 15.31 -3.69
C LEU A 109 5.30 16.51 -2.82
N ASN A 110 5.51 16.26 -1.53
CA ASN A 110 5.89 17.31 -0.60
C ASN A 110 7.28 17.85 -0.97
N PRO A 111 7.44 19.14 -1.31
CA PRO A 111 8.73 19.68 -1.74
C PRO A 111 9.83 19.59 -0.67
N VAL A 112 9.48 19.67 0.62
CA VAL A 112 10.45 19.52 1.72
C VAL A 112 10.94 18.08 1.80
N ALA A 113 10.04 17.11 1.66
CA ALA A 113 10.44 15.69 1.61
C ALA A 113 11.26 15.40 0.35
N GLN A 114 10.95 16.02 -0.78
CA GLN A 114 11.72 15.83 -2.01
C GLN A 114 13.16 16.37 -1.90
N GLN A 115 13.39 17.44 -1.14
CA GLN A 115 14.74 17.94 -0.88
C GLN A 115 15.60 16.90 -0.15
N THR A 116 15.04 16.13 0.78
CA THR A 116 15.79 15.08 1.49
C THR A 116 16.07 13.84 0.64
N GLU A 117 15.39 13.69 -0.50
CA GLU A 117 15.50 12.50 -1.37
C GLU A 117 16.47 12.70 -2.55
N VAL A 118 17.01 13.92 -2.74
CA VAL A 118 17.88 14.26 -3.88
C VAL A 118 19.11 13.35 -3.93
N GLU A 119 19.73 13.08 -2.78
CA GLU A 119 20.91 12.20 -2.72
C GLU A 119 20.56 10.76 -3.07
N HIS A 120 19.43 10.26 -2.58
CA HIS A 120 18.95 8.91 -2.93
C HIS A 120 18.64 8.79 -4.41
N ILE A 121 17.93 9.76 -5.00
CA ILE A 121 17.65 9.81 -6.44
C ILE A 121 18.96 9.82 -7.24
N SER A 122 19.95 10.61 -6.79
CA SER A 122 21.27 10.67 -7.42
C SER A 122 22.07 9.37 -7.30
N LEU A 123 21.95 8.66 -6.18
CA LEU A 123 22.57 7.35 -6.00
C LEU A 123 21.97 6.33 -6.97
N TRP A 124 20.64 6.26 -7.04
CA TRP A 124 19.95 5.31 -7.90
C TRP A 124 20.12 5.62 -9.38
N SER A 125 20.18 6.89 -9.78
CA SER A 125 20.40 7.27 -11.19
C SER A 125 21.76 6.82 -11.74
N ARG A 126 22.74 6.61 -10.86
CA ARG A 126 24.08 6.12 -11.21
C ARG A 126 24.19 4.59 -11.20
N GLN A 127 23.18 3.86 -10.74
CA GLN A 127 23.24 2.41 -10.74
C GLN A 127 23.14 1.85 -12.17
N GLU A 128 23.74 0.67 -12.35
CA GLU A 128 23.67 -0.06 -13.60
C GLU A 128 22.35 -0.85 -13.69
N PRO A 129 21.51 -0.62 -14.72
CA PRO A 129 20.16 -1.19 -14.75
C PRO A 129 20.09 -2.69 -14.99
N THR A 130 21.20 -3.36 -15.28
CA THR A 130 21.23 -4.70 -15.87
C THR A 130 20.59 -5.79 -15.00
N GLU A 131 20.66 -5.68 -13.68
CA GLU A 131 20.07 -6.66 -12.76
C GLU A 131 18.68 -6.28 -12.24
N HIS A 132 18.28 -5.01 -12.41
CA HIS A 132 17.06 -4.45 -11.83
C HIS A 132 15.75 -5.09 -12.38
N PRO A 133 15.54 -5.26 -13.70
CA PRO A 133 14.32 -5.86 -14.22
C PRO A 133 14.09 -7.30 -13.75
N ALA A 134 15.17 -8.08 -13.61
CA ALA A 134 15.08 -9.45 -13.14
C ALA A 134 14.70 -9.52 -11.66
N LYS A 135 15.21 -8.59 -10.86
CA LYS A 135 14.85 -8.46 -9.44
C LYS A 135 13.41 -8.01 -9.24
N ASP A 136 12.94 -7.01 -10.00
CA ASP A 136 11.54 -6.57 -9.99
C ASP A 136 10.58 -7.72 -10.26
N LEU A 137 10.85 -8.50 -11.31
CA LEU A 137 10.02 -9.65 -11.67
C LEU A 137 10.08 -10.74 -10.59
N TRP A 138 11.26 -11.01 -10.04
CA TRP A 138 11.44 -12.00 -9.00
C TRP A 138 10.67 -11.66 -7.73
N LEU A 139 10.69 -10.39 -7.29
CA LEU A 139 9.93 -9.96 -6.11
C LEU A 139 8.43 -10.17 -6.31
N GLY A 140 7.89 -9.81 -7.48
CA GLY A 140 6.48 -10.07 -7.80
C GLY A 140 6.14 -11.57 -7.78
N ARG A 141 6.99 -12.43 -8.35
CA ARG A 141 6.81 -13.89 -8.29
C ARG A 141 6.88 -14.43 -6.87
N PHE A 142 7.81 -13.93 -6.07
CA PHE A 142 7.91 -14.33 -4.67
C PHE A 142 6.67 -13.91 -3.88
N THR A 143 6.11 -12.72 -4.14
CA THR A 143 4.81 -12.32 -3.58
C THR A 143 3.69 -13.28 -3.96
N ALA A 144 3.63 -13.75 -5.21
CA ALA A 144 2.66 -14.76 -5.62
C ALA A 144 2.88 -16.11 -4.89
N MET A 145 4.12 -16.51 -4.62
CA MET A 145 4.41 -17.71 -3.81
C MET A 145 3.95 -17.55 -2.35
N LEU A 146 4.08 -16.35 -1.77
CA LEU A 146 3.56 -16.05 -0.43
C LEU A 146 2.03 -16.18 -0.39
N ASP A 147 1.35 -15.64 -1.39
CA ASP A 147 -0.10 -15.72 -1.57
C ASP A 147 -0.58 -17.17 -1.74
N GLU A 148 0.12 -17.98 -2.55
CA GLU A 148 -0.11 -19.42 -2.70
C GLU A 148 0.09 -20.20 -1.39
N ALA A 149 1.09 -19.83 -0.58
CA ALA A 149 1.37 -20.45 0.70
C ALA A 149 0.38 -20.07 1.81
N GLY A 150 -0.56 -19.16 1.56
CA GLY A 150 -1.56 -18.71 2.54
C GLY A 150 -1.08 -17.59 3.47
N VAL A 151 0.00 -16.89 3.12
CA VAL A 151 0.46 -15.71 3.88
C VAL A 151 -0.60 -14.61 3.78
N THR A 152 -0.90 -13.94 4.89
CA THR A 152 -1.78 -12.77 4.87
C THR A 152 -1.04 -11.58 4.25
N LEU A 153 -1.34 -11.29 2.99
CA LEU A 153 -0.76 -10.15 2.28
C LEU A 153 -1.59 -8.88 2.48
N MET A 154 -0.88 -7.77 2.69
CA MET A 154 -1.40 -6.40 2.60
C MET A 154 -0.74 -5.67 1.44
N SER A 155 -1.41 -4.65 0.90
CA SER A 155 -0.80 -3.75 -0.09
C SER A 155 -0.34 -2.46 0.59
N GLY A 156 0.84 -1.97 0.22
CA GLY A 156 1.38 -0.68 0.61
C GLY A 156 2.29 -0.18 -0.51
N SER A 157 2.34 1.13 -0.72
CA SER A 157 3.07 1.70 -1.86
C SER A 157 4.19 2.66 -1.47
N ASP A 158 4.38 2.90 -0.17
CA ASP A 158 5.27 3.95 0.36
C ASP A 158 5.07 5.28 -0.36
N ALA A 159 3.82 5.64 -0.62
CA ALA A 159 3.51 6.89 -1.28
C ALA A 159 3.92 8.10 -0.43
N GLY A 160 4.53 9.10 -1.08
CA GLY A 160 5.00 10.33 -0.46
C GLY A 160 6.51 10.42 -0.28
N ILE A 161 7.24 9.30 -0.44
CA ILE A 161 8.72 9.28 -0.44
C ILE A 161 9.27 9.06 -1.85
N LEU A 162 10.52 9.47 -2.06
CA LEU A 162 11.24 9.32 -3.33
C LEU A 162 10.39 9.73 -4.53
N THR A 163 9.93 8.76 -5.31
CA THR A 163 9.18 8.97 -6.55
C THR A 163 7.79 8.33 -6.52
N ASN A 164 7.30 7.93 -5.34
CA ASN A 164 6.02 7.24 -5.16
C ASN A 164 4.88 8.27 -4.97
N ILE A 165 4.09 8.48 -6.02
CA ILE A 165 3.02 9.49 -6.06
C ILE A 165 1.77 9.01 -5.29
N PRO A 166 1.27 9.73 -4.27
CA PRO A 166 0.04 9.38 -3.56
C PRO A 166 -1.16 9.25 -4.48
N SER A 167 -2.02 8.26 -4.21
CA SER A 167 -3.12 7.78 -5.05
C SER A 167 -2.70 6.81 -6.17
N PRO A 168 -2.08 7.19 -7.31
CA PRO A 168 -1.75 6.25 -8.39
C PRO A 168 -0.86 5.08 -7.97
N SER A 169 0.04 5.30 -7.00
CA SER A 169 1.00 4.30 -6.53
C SER A 169 0.32 3.04 -5.99
N LEU A 170 -0.79 3.15 -5.26
CA LEU A 170 -1.45 1.95 -4.75
C LEU A 170 -2.02 1.08 -5.87
N HIS A 171 -2.50 1.70 -6.95
CA HIS A 171 -2.96 0.96 -8.13
C HIS A 171 -1.81 0.27 -8.88
N ASP A 172 -0.64 0.91 -8.95
CA ASP A 172 0.56 0.28 -9.51
C ASP A 172 1.04 -0.90 -8.67
N GLU A 173 1.00 -0.79 -7.34
CA GLU A 173 1.33 -1.90 -6.44
C GLU A 173 0.46 -3.13 -6.76
N LEU A 174 -0.86 -2.94 -6.88
CA LEU A 174 -1.77 -4.02 -7.24
C LEU A 174 -1.49 -4.60 -8.64
N ALA A 175 -1.18 -3.75 -9.61
CA ALA A 175 -0.80 -4.19 -10.94
C ALA A 175 0.52 -4.99 -10.93
N LEU A 176 1.48 -4.64 -10.07
CA LEU A 176 2.73 -5.38 -9.91
C LEU A 176 2.50 -6.74 -9.23
N MET A 177 1.64 -6.80 -8.21
CA MET A 177 1.23 -8.06 -7.57
C MET A 177 0.60 -9.02 -8.59
N VAL A 178 -0.33 -8.53 -9.43
CA VAL A 178 -0.96 -9.33 -10.48
C VAL A 178 0.03 -9.74 -11.56
N ARG A 179 0.92 -8.83 -11.98
CA ARG A 179 2.01 -9.13 -12.93
C ARG A 179 2.96 -10.21 -12.40
N GLY A 180 3.11 -10.28 -11.07
CA GLY A 180 3.87 -11.33 -10.38
C GLY A 180 3.21 -12.71 -10.39
N GLY A 181 1.92 -12.79 -10.73
CA GLY A 181 1.16 -14.05 -10.80
C GLY A 181 -0.02 -14.14 -9.82
N MET A 182 -0.29 -13.11 -9.02
CA MET A 182 -1.46 -13.12 -8.14
C MET A 182 -2.76 -12.94 -8.94
N ALA A 183 -3.82 -13.63 -8.52
CA ALA A 183 -5.16 -13.38 -9.04
C ALA A 183 -5.63 -11.95 -8.66
N PRO A 184 -6.29 -11.19 -9.56
CA PRO A 184 -6.70 -9.81 -9.27
C PRO A 184 -7.57 -9.68 -8.02
N VAL A 185 -8.50 -10.62 -7.79
CA VAL A 185 -9.31 -10.65 -6.56
C VAL A 185 -8.48 -10.80 -5.28
N ARG A 186 -7.36 -11.55 -5.31
CA ARG A 186 -6.47 -11.69 -4.14
C ARG A 186 -5.66 -10.42 -3.90
N ALA A 187 -5.22 -9.75 -4.97
CA ALA A 187 -4.60 -8.42 -4.86
C ALA A 187 -5.57 -7.38 -4.27
N LEU A 188 -6.84 -7.36 -4.71
CA LEU A 188 -7.86 -6.47 -4.13
C LEU A 188 -8.12 -6.75 -2.64
N ARG A 189 -8.17 -8.03 -2.23
CA ARG A 189 -8.30 -8.40 -0.82
C ARG A 189 -7.13 -7.88 0.01
N ALA A 190 -5.92 -7.85 -0.55
CA ALA A 190 -4.73 -7.29 0.10
C ALA A 190 -4.85 -5.79 0.37
N SER A 191 -5.66 -5.03 -0.37
CA SER A 191 -5.95 -3.61 -0.08
C SER A 191 -7.21 -3.38 0.77
N THR A 192 -8.04 -4.40 0.97
CA THR A 192 -9.37 -4.24 1.58
C THR A 192 -9.50 -5.14 2.80
N THR A 193 -10.08 -6.33 2.64
CA THR A 193 -10.42 -7.21 3.76
C THR A 193 -9.20 -7.66 4.56
N ASN A 194 -8.04 -7.92 3.93
CA ASN A 194 -6.85 -8.34 4.66
C ASN A 194 -6.28 -7.21 5.51
N THR A 195 -6.18 -6.00 4.95
CA THR A 195 -5.74 -4.82 5.70
C THR A 195 -6.67 -4.55 6.88
N ALA A 196 -7.99 -4.62 6.67
CA ALA A 196 -8.95 -4.44 7.76
C ALA A 196 -8.82 -5.52 8.85
N LYS A 197 -8.49 -6.77 8.48
CA LYS A 197 -8.20 -7.84 9.46
C LYS A 197 -6.93 -7.56 10.26
N VAL A 198 -5.86 -7.12 9.60
CA VAL A 198 -4.56 -6.86 10.25
C VAL A 198 -4.63 -5.61 11.15
N LEU A 199 -5.40 -4.60 10.75
CA LEU A 199 -5.63 -3.38 11.54
C LEU A 199 -6.74 -3.52 12.59
N ASP A 200 -7.31 -4.72 12.76
CA ASP A 200 -8.43 -5.00 13.68
C ASP A 200 -9.67 -4.10 13.49
N THR A 201 -9.99 -3.79 12.22
CA THR A 201 -11.15 -2.98 11.82
C THR A 201 -12.14 -3.74 10.93
N LYS A 202 -11.97 -5.06 10.76
CA LYS A 202 -12.76 -5.90 9.84
C LYS A 202 -14.28 -5.89 10.05
N GLN A 203 -14.75 -5.47 11.22
CA GLN A 203 -16.17 -5.34 11.55
C GLN A 203 -16.77 -4.10 10.87
N ALA A 204 -15.97 -3.09 10.60
CA ALA A 204 -16.40 -1.80 10.07
C ALA A 204 -15.79 -1.48 8.69
N SER A 205 -14.63 -2.03 8.34
CA SER A 205 -13.88 -1.67 7.13
C SER A 205 -13.52 -2.89 6.27
N GLY A 206 -13.29 -2.66 4.97
CA GLY A 206 -12.79 -3.67 4.05
C GLY A 206 -13.82 -4.76 3.67
N CYS A 207 -15.10 -4.52 3.93
CA CYS A 207 -16.22 -5.38 3.58
C CYS A 207 -17.42 -4.55 3.10
N PHE A 208 -18.30 -5.19 2.34
CA PHE A 208 -19.56 -4.61 1.89
C PHE A 208 -20.71 -5.32 2.62
N SER A 209 -20.97 -4.89 3.85
CA SER A 209 -22.01 -5.46 4.71
C SER A 209 -22.74 -4.38 5.49
N GLN A 210 -23.96 -4.67 5.93
CA GLN A 210 -24.71 -3.78 6.81
C GLN A 210 -23.93 -3.52 8.10
N GLY A 211 -23.85 -2.25 8.51
CA GLY A 211 -23.09 -1.81 9.69
C GLY A 211 -21.63 -1.45 9.42
N SER A 212 -21.12 -1.72 8.21
CA SER A 212 -19.78 -1.28 7.78
C SER A 212 -19.78 0.20 7.39
N HIS A 213 -18.61 0.83 7.45
CA HIS A 213 -18.37 2.16 6.90
C HIS A 213 -18.71 2.20 5.41
N ALA A 214 -19.40 3.27 5.00
CA ALA A 214 -19.74 3.50 3.61
C ALA A 214 -18.55 4.09 2.84
N ASP A 215 -17.50 3.28 2.68
CA ASP A 215 -16.30 3.55 1.90
C ASP A 215 -16.29 2.65 0.65
N ILE A 216 -16.78 3.18 -0.47
CA ILE A 216 -17.08 2.42 -1.68
C ILE A 216 -16.44 3.12 -2.88
N ILE A 217 -15.79 2.34 -3.74
CA ILE A 217 -15.29 2.79 -5.04
C ILE A 217 -16.19 2.21 -6.12
N LEU A 218 -16.72 3.08 -6.98
CA LEU A 218 -17.53 2.71 -8.13
C LEU A 218 -16.65 2.78 -9.38
N SER A 219 -16.64 1.70 -10.16
CA SER A 219 -15.82 1.56 -11.37
C SER A 219 -16.70 1.07 -12.53
N PRO A 220 -16.47 1.53 -13.78
CA PRO A 220 -17.24 1.07 -14.93
C PRO A 220 -16.89 -0.37 -15.35
N CYS A 221 -15.84 -0.97 -14.78
CA CYS A 221 -15.45 -2.36 -15.04
C CYS A 221 -15.01 -3.09 -13.77
N ALA A 222 -14.92 -4.42 -13.83
CA ALA A 222 -14.66 -5.25 -12.66
C ALA A 222 -13.14 -5.41 -12.37
N PRO A 223 -12.60 -4.79 -11.30
CA PRO A 223 -11.18 -4.92 -10.97
C PRO A 223 -10.80 -6.32 -10.46
N SER A 224 -11.79 -7.14 -10.06
CA SER A 224 -11.61 -8.54 -9.69
C SER A 224 -11.24 -9.44 -10.87
N GLU A 225 -11.51 -8.99 -12.09
CA GLU A 225 -11.18 -9.68 -13.34
C GLU A 225 -10.00 -9.01 -14.03
N THR A 226 -10.02 -7.68 -14.14
CA THR A 226 -8.95 -6.91 -14.78
C THR A 226 -8.44 -5.82 -13.84
N ILE A 227 -7.29 -6.03 -13.20
CA ILE A 227 -6.79 -5.14 -12.14
C ILE A 227 -6.59 -3.68 -12.59
N ARG A 228 -6.39 -3.44 -13.89
CA ARG A 228 -6.28 -2.09 -14.48
C ARG A 228 -7.57 -1.27 -14.26
N CYS A 229 -8.73 -1.91 -14.16
CA CYS A 229 -10.01 -1.28 -13.83
C CYS A 229 -9.98 -0.54 -12.49
N SER A 230 -9.09 -0.91 -11.57
CA SER A 230 -8.98 -0.21 -10.29
C SER A 230 -8.68 1.29 -10.43
N ARG A 231 -8.12 1.72 -11.57
CA ARG A 231 -7.83 3.13 -11.89
C ARG A 231 -9.01 3.88 -12.48
N GLU A 232 -10.00 3.16 -12.99
CA GLU A 232 -11.16 3.72 -13.66
C GLU A 232 -12.25 3.92 -12.59
N ILE A 233 -12.25 5.09 -11.93
CA ILE A 233 -13.12 5.34 -10.76
C ILE A 233 -14.23 6.33 -11.07
N GLU A 234 -15.43 5.87 -11.39
CA GLU A 234 -16.55 6.73 -11.76
C GLU A 234 -17.04 7.60 -10.60
N ALA A 235 -17.03 7.05 -9.39
CA ALA A 235 -17.40 7.76 -8.18
C ALA A 235 -16.79 7.10 -6.95
N VAL A 236 -16.70 7.87 -5.87
CA VAL A 236 -16.28 7.38 -4.55
C VAL A 236 -17.35 7.79 -3.55
N ILE A 237 -17.80 6.84 -2.74
CA ILE A 237 -18.52 7.14 -1.50
C ILE A 237 -17.46 7.05 -0.39
N ALA A 238 -17.19 8.15 0.29
CA ALA A 238 -16.22 8.19 1.39
C ALA A 238 -16.91 8.69 2.65
N CYS A 239 -16.84 7.94 3.74
CA CYS A 239 -17.57 8.22 4.97
C CYS A 239 -19.07 8.50 4.70
N GLY A 240 -19.69 7.77 3.77
CA GLY A 240 -21.09 7.97 3.37
C GLY A 240 -21.37 9.15 2.44
N HIS A 241 -20.37 9.95 2.07
CA HIS A 241 -20.54 11.09 1.17
C HIS A 241 -20.20 10.70 -0.27
N PHE A 242 -21.14 10.94 -1.18
CA PHE A 242 -20.96 10.65 -2.60
C PHE A 242 -20.12 11.74 -3.29
N HIS A 243 -19.08 11.30 -4.00
CA HIS A 243 -18.22 12.12 -4.84
C HIS A 243 -18.24 11.55 -6.26
N ASP A 244 -18.91 12.25 -7.18
CA ASP A 244 -18.89 11.91 -8.60
C ASP A 244 -17.53 12.22 -9.25
N ARG A 245 -17.37 11.78 -10.52
CA ARG A 245 -16.18 12.05 -11.32
C ARG A 245 -15.78 13.52 -11.32
N LEU A 246 -16.74 14.42 -11.53
CA LEU A 246 -16.47 15.85 -11.63
C LEU A 246 -15.96 16.43 -10.30
N ALA A 247 -16.52 16.00 -9.17
CA ALA A 247 -16.08 16.36 -7.83
C ALA A 247 -14.67 15.83 -7.52
N LEU A 248 -14.36 14.61 -7.97
CA LEU A 248 -13.02 14.03 -7.84
C LEU A 248 -11.98 14.80 -8.66
N ASP A 249 -12.32 15.16 -9.90
CA ASP A 249 -11.42 15.91 -10.80
C ASP A 249 -11.16 17.33 -10.31
N ARG A 250 -12.16 17.96 -9.67
CA ARG A 250 -12.06 19.30 -9.07
C ARG A 250 -11.40 19.30 -7.70
N ALA A 251 -11.22 18.15 -7.06
CA ALA A 251 -10.62 18.09 -5.74
C ALA A 251 -9.16 18.58 -5.81
N PRO A 252 -8.77 19.60 -5.01
CA PRO A 252 -7.40 20.11 -5.04
C PRO A 252 -6.40 19.03 -4.61
N ARG A 253 -5.53 18.62 -5.56
CA ARG A 253 -4.54 17.54 -5.39
C ARG A 253 -3.61 17.71 -4.17
N LYS A 254 -3.38 18.96 -3.71
CA LYS A 254 -2.51 19.31 -2.58
C LYS A 254 -3.20 19.44 -1.21
N ARG A 255 -4.53 19.59 -1.14
CA ARG A 255 -5.22 20.02 0.11
C ARG A 255 -5.72 18.88 1.01
N ARG A 256 -6.04 17.72 0.43
CA ARG A 256 -6.66 16.62 1.19
C ARG A 256 -5.71 15.89 2.15
N ALA A 257 -4.42 15.78 1.86
CA ALA A 257 -3.48 15.10 2.77
C ALA A 257 -3.38 15.80 4.13
N CYS A 258 -3.27 17.14 4.17
CA CYS A 258 -3.20 17.89 5.42
C CYS A 258 -4.57 18.07 6.09
N GLN A 259 -5.65 18.26 5.34
CA GLN A 259 -6.99 18.43 5.93
C GLN A 259 -7.58 17.11 6.45
N GLN A 260 -7.46 16.00 5.72
CA GLN A 260 -7.93 14.71 6.22
C GLN A 260 -7.07 14.17 7.36
N LEU A 261 -5.76 14.42 7.42
CA LEU A 261 -4.98 14.10 8.63
C LEU A 261 -5.43 14.93 9.85
N ALA A 262 -5.80 16.20 9.65
CA ALA A 262 -6.31 17.04 10.73
C ALA A 262 -7.73 16.68 11.18
N GLU A 263 -8.59 16.24 10.25
CA GLU A 263 -9.97 15.81 10.52
C GLU A 263 -10.06 14.38 11.05
N LEU A 264 -9.29 13.44 10.48
CA LEU A 264 -9.19 12.05 10.94
C LEU A 264 -8.47 11.92 12.28
N ALA A 265 -7.64 12.88 12.70
CA ALA A 265 -7.02 12.88 14.02
C ALA A 265 -7.96 13.36 15.14
N GLN A 266 -9.12 13.95 14.81
CA GLN A 266 -10.05 14.48 15.82
C GLN A 266 -10.70 13.39 16.71
N PRO A 267 -11.09 12.21 16.21
CA PRO A 267 -11.66 11.16 17.04
C PRO A 267 -10.64 10.40 17.90
N TYR A 268 -9.33 10.47 17.58
CA TYR A 268 -8.29 9.63 18.18
C TYR A 268 -7.37 10.34 19.20
N GLY A 269 -7.72 11.54 19.66
CA GLY A 269 -7.10 12.15 20.85
C GLY A 269 -5.62 12.56 20.71
N TRP A 270 -5.12 12.85 19.51
CA TRP A 270 -3.76 13.35 19.33
C TRP A 270 -3.61 14.78 19.91
N ASN A 271 -2.82 14.91 20.97
CA ASN A 271 -2.78 16.07 21.87
C ASN A 271 -2.38 17.41 21.21
N GLY A 272 -3.13 18.46 21.55
CA GLY A 272 -2.77 19.87 21.77
C GLY A 272 -1.73 20.58 20.88
N ARG A 273 -0.51 20.07 20.80
CA ARG A 273 0.64 20.70 20.14
C ARG A 273 0.56 20.64 18.61
N ALA A 274 -0.05 19.59 18.04
CA ALA A 274 -0.29 19.49 16.60
C ALA A 274 -1.29 20.56 16.09
N ARG A 275 -2.20 21.04 16.96
CA ARG A 275 -3.22 22.04 16.59
C ARG A 275 -2.63 23.41 16.27
N HIS A 276 -1.52 23.78 16.89
CA HIS A 276 -0.89 25.08 16.68
C HIS A 276 -0.06 25.12 15.39
N ALA A 277 0.65 24.02 15.09
CA ALA A 277 1.45 23.88 13.87
C ALA A 277 0.59 23.76 12.60
N ALA A 278 -0.58 23.12 12.68
CA ALA A 278 -1.50 23.01 11.54
C ALA A 278 -2.21 24.34 11.21
N ARG A 279 -2.45 25.21 12.21
CA ARG A 279 -3.08 26.53 12.01
C ARG A 279 -2.09 27.57 11.48
N SER A 280 -0.83 27.56 11.92
CA SER A 280 0.18 28.52 11.43
C SER A 280 0.51 28.32 9.95
N LEU A 281 0.42 27.08 9.45
CA LEU A 281 0.56 26.77 8.02
C LEU A 281 -0.67 27.16 7.18
N HIS A 282 -1.79 27.51 7.82
CA HIS A 282 -3.04 27.89 7.16
C HIS A 282 -3.13 29.40 6.86
N SER A 283 -2.45 30.26 7.62
CA SER A 283 -2.59 31.72 7.51
C SER A 283 -1.54 32.40 6.63
N GLY A 284 -0.51 31.71 6.15
CA GLY A 284 0.50 32.30 5.25
C GLY A 284 1.32 33.44 5.86
N ASP A 285 1.28 33.64 7.18
CA ASP A 285 1.98 34.74 7.85
C ASP A 285 3.29 34.22 8.46
N VAL A 286 4.33 34.20 7.63
CA VAL A 286 5.73 34.03 8.07
C VAL A 286 6.37 35.40 8.03
N ASN A 287 6.10 36.25 9.02
CA ASN A 287 7.04 37.26 9.53
C ASN A 287 6.44 38.14 10.64
N ARG A 288 6.97 38.00 11.85
CA ARG A 288 7.45 39.13 12.67
C ARG A 288 8.37 38.61 13.77
N PRO A 289 9.60 39.16 13.91
CA PRO A 289 10.42 38.90 15.08
C PRO A 289 9.91 39.71 16.28
N GLU A 290 10.32 39.21 17.45
CA GLU A 290 10.00 39.55 18.86
C GLU A 290 9.38 40.92 19.18
#